data_AF-A0AA36MPU7-F1
#
_entry.id   AF-A0AA36MPU7-F1
#
_cell.length_a   1.000
_cell.length_b   1.000
_cell.length_c   1.000
_cell.angle_alpha   90.00
_cell.angle_beta   90.00
_cell.angle_gamma   90.00
#
_symmetry.space_group_name_H-M   'P 1'
#
loop_
_entity.id
_entity.type
_entity.pdbx_description
1 polymer ?
#
loop_
_entity_poly.entity_id
_entity_poly.type
_entity_poly.pdbx_seq_one_letter_code
_entity_poly.pdbx_strand_id
1 'polypeptide(L)'
;MFDFDFEGLDLDTCADFQVIGLDGTQYPISRQTSTVRDVMAFLEAKYGIPSDEQRLCHEGRELSDPSAVLPEDLLELHLLRSKADEEEWLSRVAENPFALSDAPASIKCNKAVVRAAAVRETSALAYAADTLRQDRHFALDLVSADGGALRYFAEEVRAERDVVLMAVRAAGSVLRCAAASLRADSEVVLAAVCQDAKALIHADPQLLVDDDFARQAMDCNRLVGDYLASLTTDKEDREQQSRQEEDVNRQDEIDVQNAGIVAEVAFAHFQQSSAIFLDARSADEFDKSHIAGSMLFSERSPVLQRLAEQREDLELSTNPAVKQMVSFPSKPVILYSDSGSDDLAVGYISRCVRGTRFLRRACRAQPSLGNENRVFRLIGGLNQWKRMGLPVNGEHRPLINGNVLLEAGIHGYLDLDDDI
;
A
#
# COMPACT_ATOMS: atom_id res chain seq x y z
N MET A 1 -32.07 16.81 -50.08
CA MET A 1 -31.59 15.48 -49.63
C MET A 1 -30.08 15.57 -49.61
N PHE A 2 -29.41 15.82 -48.49
CA PHE A 2 -29.77 15.69 -47.09
C PHE A 2 -29.09 16.82 -46.31
N ASP A 3 -29.80 17.35 -45.31
CA ASP A 3 -29.23 18.03 -44.16
C ASP A 3 -28.34 17.04 -43.39
N PHE A 4 -27.27 17.53 -42.76
CA PHE A 4 -27.00 17.25 -41.35
C PHE A 4 -26.04 18.31 -40.79
N ASP A 5 -26.60 19.06 -39.83
CA ASP A 5 -26.03 20.03 -38.90
C ASP A 5 -24.80 19.48 -38.12
N PHE A 6 -23.73 20.26 -37.95
CA PHE A 6 -23.45 21.27 -36.91
C PHE A 6 -23.21 20.67 -35.51
N GLU A 7 -22.00 20.85 -34.97
CA GLU A 7 -21.78 21.12 -33.54
C GLU A 7 -20.34 21.61 -33.27
N GLY A 8 -20.21 22.89 -32.91
CA GLY A 8 -19.26 23.31 -31.88
C GLY A 8 -17.91 23.91 -32.27
N LEU A 9 -17.79 24.70 -33.34
CA LEU A 9 -16.76 25.74 -33.36
C LEU A 9 -17.38 27.00 -32.74
N ASP A 10 -17.12 27.25 -31.46
CA ASP A 10 -17.43 28.52 -30.79
C ASP A 10 -16.56 29.63 -31.41
N LEU A 11 -17.02 30.12 -32.56
CA LEU A 11 -16.72 31.42 -33.11
C LEU A 11 -17.55 32.46 -32.35
N ASP A 12 -17.20 32.73 -31.10
CA ASP A 12 -17.55 34.00 -30.44
C ASP A 12 -16.75 34.17 -29.15
N THR A 13 -15.83 35.13 -29.15
CA THR A 13 -15.61 36.10 -28.06
C THR A 13 -14.42 36.97 -28.44
N CYS A 14 -14.64 37.91 -29.37
CA CYS A 14 -13.77 39.07 -29.45
C CYS A 14 -13.95 39.84 -28.13
N ALA A 15 -12.94 39.86 -27.27
CA ALA A 15 -12.98 40.67 -26.06
C ALA A 15 -13.05 42.15 -26.46
N ASP A 16 -13.98 42.90 -25.89
CA ASP A 16 -14.21 44.30 -26.24
C ASP A 16 -13.25 45.24 -25.50
N PHE A 17 -12.83 44.85 -24.30
CA PHE A 17 -11.80 45.52 -23.50
C PHE A 17 -11.18 44.53 -22.48
N GLN A 18 -10.07 44.92 -21.85
CA GLN A 18 -9.37 44.09 -20.87
C GLN A 18 -9.36 44.70 -19.47
N VAL A 19 -9.50 43.87 -18.45
CA VAL A 19 -9.12 44.22 -17.08
C VAL A 19 -7.73 43.62 -16.81
N ILE A 20 -6.81 44.41 -16.27
CA ILE A 20 -5.41 44.05 -16.04
C ILE A 20 -5.15 44.04 -14.53
N GLY A 21 -4.74 42.88 -14.01
CA GLY A 21 -4.28 42.75 -12.63
C GLY A 21 -2.92 43.43 -12.42
N LEU A 22 -2.58 43.76 -11.17
CA LEU A 22 -1.26 44.28 -10.81
C LEU A 22 -0.09 43.33 -11.16
N ASP A 23 -0.39 42.05 -11.28
CA ASP A 23 0.52 40.99 -11.70
C ASP A 23 0.68 40.87 -13.23
N GLY A 24 -0.04 41.72 -13.99
CA GLY A 24 -0.08 41.68 -15.45
C GLY A 24 -1.07 40.66 -16.02
N THR A 25 -1.83 39.95 -15.18
CA THR A 25 -2.85 39.00 -15.64
C THR A 25 -3.98 39.74 -16.35
N GLN A 26 -4.34 39.28 -17.55
CA GLN A 26 -5.39 39.88 -18.38
C GLN A 26 -6.69 39.12 -18.25
N TYR A 27 -7.78 39.83 -17.95
CA TYR A 27 -9.14 39.31 -17.86
C TYR A 27 -9.96 39.90 -19.02
N PRO A 28 -10.16 39.16 -20.13
CA PRO A 28 -10.94 39.63 -21.26
C PRO A 28 -12.42 39.74 -20.93
N ILE A 29 -13.00 40.92 -21.16
CA ILE A 29 -14.42 41.22 -20.89
C ILE A 29 -15.18 41.41 -22.20
N SER A 30 -16.43 40.93 -22.25
CA SER A 30 -17.35 41.15 -23.38
C SER A 30 -18.29 42.32 -23.11
N ARG A 31 -18.61 43.12 -24.14
CA ARG A 31 -19.39 44.38 -24.09
C ARG A 31 -20.80 44.27 -23.54
N GLN A 32 -21.30 43.07 -23.24
CA GLN A 32 -22.57 42.92 -22.54
C GLN A 32 -22.54 43.57 -21.14
N THR A 33 -21.34 43.84 -20.59
CA THR A 33 -21.16 44.61 -19.36
C THR A 33 -21.11 46.10 -19.63
N SER A 34 -22.10 46.85 -19.14
CA SER A 34 -22.23 48.30 -19.40
C SER A 34 -21.80 49.17 -18.21
N THR A 35 -21.81 48.60 -17.01
CA THR A 35 -21.50 49.30 -15.76
C THR A 35 -20.34 48.65 -15.01
N VAL A 36 -19.75 49.40 -14.07
CA VAL A 36 -18.76 48.88 -13.12
C VAL A 36 -19.29 47.62 -12.41
N ARG A 37 -20.56 47.61 -11.98
CA ARG A 37 -21.21 46.44 -11.37
C ARG A 37 -21.26 45.23 -12.31
N ASP A 38 -21.54 45.44 -13.59
CA ASP A 38 -21.62 44.33 -14.55
C ASP A 38 -20.24 43.68 -14.75
N VAL A 39 -19.18 44.50 -14.83
CA VAL A 39 -17.81 44.00 -14.90
C VAL A 39 -17.46 43.24 -13.63
N MET A 40 -17.86 43.75 -12.46
CA MET A 40 -17.58 43.08 -11.20
C MET A 40 -18.30 41.72 -11.09
N ALA A 41 -19.57 41.67 -11.46
CA ALA A 41 -20.35 40.44 -11.49
C ALA A 41 -19.79 39.43 -12.51
N PHE A 42 -19.28 39.90 -13.65
CA PHE A 42 -18.63 39.05 -14.64
C PHE A 42 -17.32 38.46 -14.12
N LEU A 43 -16.48 39.29 -13.46
CA LEU A 43 -15.23 38.84 -12.86
C LEU A 43 -15.47 37.79 -11.78
N GLU A 44 -16.52 37.97 -10.98
CA GLU A 44 -16.94 37.01 -9.97
C GLU A 44 -17.46 35.71 -10.60
N ALA A 45 -18.38 35.79 -11.55
CA ALA A 45 -19.00 34.62 -12.17
C ALA A 45 -18.02 33.79 -13.01
N LYS A 46 -17.09 34.43 -13.73
CA LYS A 46 -16.19 33.76 -14.67
C LYS A 46 -14.84 33.39 -14.07
N TYR A 47 -14.30 34.24 -13.20
CA TYR A 47 -12.95 34.08 -12.65
C TYR A 47 -12.94 33.84 -11.14
N GLY A 48 -14.11 33.81 -10.48
CA GLY A 48 -14.22 33.55 -9.05
C GLY A 48 -13.61 34.64 -8.18
N ILE A 49 -13.57 35.88 -8.67
CA ILE A 49 -13.05 37.04 -7.91
C ILE A 49 -14.24 37.70 -7.20
N PRO A 50 -14.38 37.59 -5.86
CA PRO A 50 -15.52 38.16 -5.15
C PRO A 50 -15.64 39.67 -5.37
N SER A 51 -16.86 40.19 -5.59
CA SER A 51 -17.08 41.62 -5.89
C SER A 51 -16.61 42.58 -4.80
N ASP A 52 -16.55 42.16 -3.54
CA ASP A 52 -15.97 42.93 -2.43
C ASP A 52 -14.43 43.01 -2.45
N GLU A 53 -13.75 42.11 -3.17
CA GLU A 53 -12.30 42.12 -3.38
C GLU A 53 -11.86 42.97 -4.59
N GLN A 54 -12.82 43.47 -5.38
CA GLN A 54 -12.55 44.14 -6.65
C GLN A 54 -12.55 45.67 -6.54
N ARG A 55 -11.40 46.30 -6.75
CA ARG A 55 -11.31 47.75 -6.97
C ARG A 55 -10.86 48.02 -8.40
N LEU A 56 -11.80 48.47 -9.23
CA LEU A 56 -11.56 48.77 -10.65
C LEU A 56 -11.08 50.21 -10.82
N CYS A 57 -9.99 50.40 -11.58
CA CYS A 57 -9.42 51.70 -11.86
C CYS A 57 -9.31 51.95 -13.37
N HIS A 58 -9.58 53.18 -13.80
CA HIS A 58 -9.36 53.66 -15.17
C HIS A 58 -8.46 54.90 -15.13
N GLU A 59 -7.39 54.93 -15.93
CA GLU A 59 -6.40 56.02 -15.96
C GLU A 59 -5.91 56.48 -14.57
N GLY A 60 -5.72 55.52 -13.65
CA GLY A 60 -5.25 55.80 -12.29
C GLY A 60 -6.31 56.37 -11.34
N ARG A 61 -7.58 56.44 -11.75
CA ARG A 61 -8.70 56.80 -10.88
C ARG A 61 -9.55 55.57 -10.57
N GLU A 62 -9.87 55.38 -9.30
CA GLU A 62 -10.80 54.34 -8.86
C GLU A 62 -12.24 54.68 -9.24
N LEU A 63 -12.95 53.69 -9.76
CA LEU A 63 -14.35 53.78 -10.12
C LEU A 63 -15.21 53.35 -8.93
N SER A 64 -15.45 54.29 -8.01
CA SER A 64 -16.12 54.00 -6.73
C SER A 64 -17.65 53.84 -6.83
N ASP A 65 -18.28 54.30 -7.92
CA ASP A 65 -19.73 54.16 -8.15
C ASP A 65 -20.00 52.90 -8.99
N PRO A 66 -20.63 51.84 -8.41
CA PRO A 66 -20.94 50.62 -9.14
C PRO A 66 -21.94 50.82 -10.29
N SER A 67 -22.71 51.92 -10.27
CA SER A 67 -23.70 52.23 -11.31
C SER A 67 -23.12 53.07 -12.45
N ALA A 68 -21.84 53.46 -12.35
CA ALA A 68 -21.18 54.24 -13.39
C ALA A 68 -21.10 53.44 -14.69
N VAL A 69 -21.55 54.07 -15.77
CA VAL A 69 -21.47 53.53 -17.13
C VAL A 69 -20.04 53.69 -17.63
N LEU A 70 -19.47 52.61 -18.17
CA LEU A 70 -18.13 52.63 -18.72
C LEU A 70 -18.11 53.31 -20.10
N PRO A 71 -17.05 54.07 -20.45
CA PRO A 71 -16.93 54.69 -21.77
C PRO A 71 -16.98 53.65 -22.91
N GLU A 72 -17.58 54.01 -24.05
CA GLU A 72 -17.68 53.12 -25.22
C GLU A 72 -16.34 52.81 -25.90
N ASP A 73 -15.33 53.64 -25.65
CA ASP A 73 -13.98 53.59 -26.17
C ASP A 73 -12.96 53.06 -25.15
N LEU A 74 -13.42 52.56 -24.00
CA LEU A 74 -12.57 51.98 -22.97
C LEU A 74 -11.84 50.74 -23.50
N LEU A 75 -10.51 50.75 -23.44
CA LEU A 75 -9.67 49.60 -23.84
C LEU A 75 -9.15 48.81 -22.64
N GLU A 76 -8.88 49.49 -21.52
CA GLU A 76 -8.18 48.90 -20.37
C GLU A 76 -8.72 49.41 -19.01
N LEU A 77 -8.94 48.48 -18.08
CA LEU A 77 -9.17 48.73 -16.66
C LEU A 77 -8.08 48.06 -15.83
N HIS A 78 -7.77 48.58 -14.66
CA HIS A 78 -6.84 47.96 -13.71
C HIS A 78 -7.60 47.40 -12.51
N LEU A 79 -7.26 46.18 -12.10
CA LEU A 79 -7.82 45.52 -10.92
C LEU A 79 -6.85 45.60 -9.75
N LEU A 80 -7.24 46.34 -8.71
CA LEU A 80 -6.58 46.36 -7.41
C LEU A 80 -7.32 45.41 -6.46
N ARG A 81 -6.63 44.37 -5.97
CA ARG A 81 -7.13 43.49 -4.90
C ARG A 81 -6.79 44.12 -3.54
N SER A 82 -7.72 44.13 -2.59
CA SER A 82 -7.62 44.87 -1.31
C SER A 82 -6.52 44.34 -0.37
N LYS A 83 -5.90 45.22 0.43
CA LYS A 83 -4.95 44.88 1.52
C LYS A 83 -5.62 44.38 2.81
N ALA A 84 -6.94 44.60 2.96
CA ALA A 84 -7.67 44.24 4.18
C ALA A 84 -7.72 42.72 4.42
N ASP A 85 -7.72 41.94 3.34
CA ASP A 85 -7.82 40.49 3.41
C ASP A 85 -6.52 39.86 3.92
N GLU A 86 -5.36 40.49 3.70
CA GLU A 86 -4.08 39.95 4.19
C GLU A 86 -4.03 39.91 5.72
N GLU A 87 -4.46 40.97 6.42
CA GLU A 87 -4.45 41.00 7.89
C GLU A 87 -5.47 40.02 8.50
N GLU A 88 -6.64 39.90 7.88
CA GLU A 88 -7.65 38.92 8.29
C GLU A 88 -7.12 37.49 8.10
N TRP A 89 -6.56 37.19 6.92
CA TRP A 89 -6.01 35.87 6.64
C TRP A 89 -4.79 35.55 7.50
N LEU A 90 -3.93 36.53 7.78
CA LEU A 90 -2.84 36.38 8.75
C LEU A 90 -3.38 35.98 10.12
N SER A 91 -4.48 36.58 10.58
CA SER A 91 -5.14 36.20 11.83
C SER A 91 -5.73 34.78 11.77
N ARG A 92 -6.38 34.41 10.66
CA ARG A 92 -6.98 33.07 10.48
C ARG A 92 -5.92 31.96 10.46
N VAL A 93 -4.80 32.15 9.74
CA VAL A 93 -3.71 31.16 9.72
C VAL A 93 -2.92 31.13 11.03
N ALA A 94 -2.90 32.24 11.78
CA ALA A 94 -2.35 32.29 13.13
C ALA A 94 -3.17 31.49 14.15
N GLU A 95 -4.46 31.25 13.90
CA GLU A 95 -5.28 30.31 14.67
C GLU A 95 -5.14 28.88 14.12
N ASN A 96 -5.45 28.68 12.83
CA ASN A 96 -5.40 27.38 12.15
C ASN A 96 -4.59 27.46 10.83
N PRO A 97 -3.37 26.89 10.77
CA PRO A 97 -2.53 26.94 9.56
C PRO A 97 -3.18 26.26 8.34
N PHE A 98 -4.08 25.30 8.56
CA PHE A 98 -4.77 24.57 7.51
C PHE A 98 -5.92 25.35 6.88
N ALA A 99 -6.28 26.53 7.40
CA ALA A 99 -7.27 27.41 6.77
C ALA A 99 -6.89 27.81 5.33
N LEU A 100 -5.60 27.67 4.97
CA LEU A 100 -5.14 27.82 3.59
C LEU A 100 -5.80 26.85 2.60
N SER A 101 -6.33 25.69 3.02
CA SER A 101 -7.01 24.76 2.11
C SER A 101 -8.20 25.42 1.40
N ASP A 102 -8.94 26.22 2.16
CA ASP A 102 -10.19 26.86 1.74
C ASP A 102 -9.95 28.29 1.25
N ALA A 103 -8.71 28.77 1.31
CA ALA A 103 -8.34 30.12 0.90
C ALA A 103 -8.48 30.30 -0.62
N PRO A 104 -8.87 31.50 -1.08
CA PRO A 104 -8.90 31.83 -2.50
C PRO A 104 -7.48 31.79 -3.09
N ALA A 105 -7.39 31.63 -4.40
CA ALA A 105 -6.10 31.51 -5.09
C ALA A 105 -5.17 32.70 -4.82
N SER A 106 -5.73 33.91 -4.67
CA SER A 106 -5.03 35.16 -4.30
C SER A 106 -4.27 35.05 -2.98
N ILE A 107 -4.84 34.37 -1.98
CA ILE A 107 -4.23 34.17 -0.66
C ILE A 107 -3.24 33.01 -0.70
N LYS A 108 -3.54 31.94 -1.44
CA LYS A 108 -2.62 30.81 -1.67
C LYS A 108 -1.35 31.22 -2.41
N CYS A 109 -1.37 32.32 -3.17
CA CYS A 109 -0.17 32.91 -3.78
C CYS A 109 0.43 34.09 -2.99
N ASN A 110 -0.15 34.47 -1.83
CA ASN A 110 0.41 35.52 -0.99
C ASN A 110 1.55 34.95 -0.10
N LYS A 111 2.78 35.38 -0.39
CA LYS A 111 3.99 34.93 0.34
C LYS A 111 3.91 35.16 1.84
N ALA A 112 3.35 36.29 2.29
CA ALA A 112 3.30 36.63 3.71
C ALA A 112 2.35 35.70 4.48
N VAL A 113 1.15 35.48 3.95
CA VAL A 113 0.14 34.58 4.56
C VAL A 113 0.63 33.13 4.54
N VAL A 114 1.12 32.65 3.39
CA VAL A 114 1.62 31.28 3.26
C VAL A 114 2.81 31.03 4.17
N ARG A 115 3.74 31.99 4.29
CA ARG A 115 4.85 31.91 5.23
C ARG A 115 4.37 31.84 6.67
N ALA A 116 3.41 32.68 7.07
CA ALA A 116 2.88 32.69 8.42
C ALA A 116 2.25 31.34 8.81
N ALA A 117 1.54 30.69 7.89
CA ALA A 117 1.02 29.35 8.09
C ALA A 117 2.15 28.30 8.18
N ALA A 118 3.08 28.33 7.22
CA ALA A 118 4.16 27.34 7.10
C ALA A 118 5.15 27.35 8.28
N VAL A 119 5.38 28.52 8.90
CA VAL A 119 6.23 28.65 10.10
C VAL A 119 5.60 27.96 11.32
N ARG A 120 4.26 27.91 11.40
CA ARG A 120 3.57 27.20 12.48
C ARG A 120 3.45 25.72 12.21
N GLU A 121 3.10 25.38 10.97
CA GLU A 121 2.89 24.01 10.52
C GLU A 121 3.30 23.89 9.06
N THR A 122 4.45 23.25 8.83
CA THR A 122 5.08 23.18 7.51
C THR A 122 4.23 22.42 6.49
N SER A 123 3.36 21.51 6.93
CA SER A 123 2.42 20.82 6.03
C SER A 123 1.38 21.73 5.39
N ALA A 124 1.17 22.95 5.90
CA ALA A 124 0.32 23.95 5.26
C ALA A 124 0.84 24.38 3.87
N LEU A 125 2.14 24.20 3.59
CA LEU A 125 2.72 24.47 2.27
C LEU A 125 2.09 23.64 1.14
N ALA A 126 1.47 22.50 1.46
CA ALA A 126 0.75 21.69 0.48
C ALA A 126 -0.41 22.45 -0.20
N TYR A 127 -0.94 23.50 0.45
CA TYR A 127 -2.03 24.33 -0.08
C TYR A 127 -1.57 25.62 -0.77
N ALA A 128 -0.26 25.91 -0.75
CA ALA A 128 0.29 27.06 -1.44
C ALA A 128 0.14 26.91 -2.95
N ALA A 129 0.00 28.03 -3.66
CA ALA A 129 -0.07 28.03 -5.11
C ALA A 129 1.24 27.49 -5.71
N ASP A 130 1.13 26.80 -6.86
CA ASP A 130 2.27 26.19 -7.54
C ASP A 130 3.38 27.20 -7.85
N THR A 131 3.01 28.44 -8.16
CA THR A 131 3.94 29.55 -8.39
C THR A 131 4.84 29.83 -7.20
N LEU A 132 4.34 29.69 -5.96
CA LEU A 132 5.15 29.83 -4.75
C LEU A 132 5.96 28.56 -4.46
N ARG A 133 5.43 27.38 -4.77
CA ARG A 133 6.13 26.09 -4.60
C ARG A 133 7.25 25.89 -5.64
N GLN A 134 7.31 26.73 -6.65
CA GLN A 134 8.39 26.83 -7.64
C GLN A 134 9.34 28.02 -7.35
N ASP A 135 9.04 28.86 -6.36
CA ASP A 135 9.86 30.03 -6.04
C ASP A 135 11.06 29.62 -5.19
N ARG A 136 12.24 29.68 -5.80
CA ARG A 136 13.53 29.40 -5.16
C ARG A 136 13.80 30.22 -3.90
N HIS A 137 13.56 31.53 -3.93
CA HIS A 137 13.85 32.39 -2.78
C HIS A 137 12.93 32.07 -1.61
N PHE A 138 11.65 31.81 -1.91
CA PHE A 138 10.70 31.38 -0.91
C PHE A 138 11.08 30.01 -0.31
N ALA A 139 11.60 29.09 -1.14
CA ALA A 139 12.11 27.81 -0.68
C ALA A 139 13.27 27.98 0.29
N LEU A 140 14.30 28.78 -0.06
CA LEU A 140 15.45 29.03 0.81
C LEU A 140 15.04 29.60 2.18
N ASP A 141 14.11 30.55 2.19
CA ASP A 141 13.60 31.15 3.41
C ASP A 141 12.98 30.10 4.35
N LEU A 142 12.18 29.17 3.80
CA LEU A 142 11.47 28.17 4.61
C LEU A 142 12.34 26.97 4.99
N VAL A 143 13.16 26.45 4.09
CA VAL A 143 14.04 25.30 4.40
C VAL A 143 15.13 25.66 5.40
N SER A 144 15.51 26.94 5.50
CA SER A 144 16.44 27.41 6.52
C SER A 144 15.84 27.36 7.94
N ALA A 145 14.51 27.48 8.06
CA ALA A 145 13.78 27.40 9.33
C ALA A 145 13.38 25.95 9.67
N ASP A 146 12.87 25.20 8.69
CA ASP A 146 12.61 23.76 8.79
C ASP A 146 13.02 23.06 7.49
N GLY A 147 14.09 22.26 7.53
CA GLY A 147 14.53 21.47 6.38
C GLY A 147 13.44 20.56 5.83
N GLY A 148 12.47 20.15 6.67
CA GLY A 148 11.31 19.35 6.30
C GLY A 148 10.42 19.98 5.24
N ALA A 149 10.46 21.31 5.10
CA ALA A 149 9.70 22.09 4.11
C ALA A 149 10.02 21.69 2.67
N LEU A 150 11.25 21.23 2.40
CA LEU A 150 11.73 20.85 1.07
C LEU A 150 10.74 19.91 0.34
N ARG A 151 10.07 19.02 1.06
CA ARG A 151 9.15 18.02 0.48
C ARG A 151 7.92 18.61 -0.23
N TYR A 152 7.54 19.84 0.09
CA TYR A 152 6.34 20.48 -0.44
C TYR A 152 6.62 21.32 -1.70
N PHE A 153 7.89 21.59 -1.98
CA PHE A 153 8.31 22.32 -3.18
C PHE A 153 8.32 21.42 -4.42
N ALA A 154 8.25 22.07 -5.58
CA ALA A 154 8.28 21.43 -6.88
C ALA A 154 9.58 20.63 -7.08
N GLU A 155 9.55 19.65 -7.97
CA GLU A 155 10.70 18.77 -8.22
C GLU A 155 11.94 19.55 -8.68
N GLU A 156 11.72 20.61 -9.47
CA GLU A 156 12.77 21.49 -9.97
C GLU A 156 13.53 22.16 -8.81
N VAL A 157 12.80 22.66 -7.81
CA VAL A 157 13.37 23.27 -6.59
C VAL A 157 14.08 22.21 -5.73
N ARG A 158 13.55 20.97 -5.68
CA ARG A 158 14.18 19.82 -4.99
C ARG A 158 15.40 19.27 -5.73
N ALA A 159 15.65 19.71 -6.96
CA ALA A 159 16.86 19.45 -7.73
C ALA A 159 17.86 20.61 -7.66
N GLU A 160 17.52 21.74 -7.03
CA GLU A 160 18.45 22.84 -6.82
C GLU A 160 19.41 22.55 -5.67
N ARG A 161 20.69 22.46 -6.01
CA ARG A 161 21.76 22.11 -5.09
C ARG A 161 21.80 22.97 -3.83
N ASP A 162 21.73 24.30 -3.97
CA ASP A 162 21.83 25.23 -2.83
C ASP A 162 20.64 25.08 -1.85
N VAL A 163 19.44 24.88 -2.38
CA VAL A 163 18.21 24.71 -1.60
C VAL A 163 18.29 23.41 -0.80
N VAL A 164 18.69 22.32 -1.44
CA VAL A 164 18.86 21.02 -0.78
C VAL A 164 19.97 21.06 0.24
N LEU A 165 21.11 21.68 -0.07
CA LEU A 165 22.24 21.79 0.84
C LEU A 165 21.85 22.56 2.12
N MET A 166 21.05 23.62 1.99
CA MET A 166 20.48 24.34 3.13
C MET A 166 19.54 23.43 3.94
N ALA A 167 18.64 22.72 3.27
CA ALA A 167 17.66 21.85 3.91
C ALA A 167 18.30 20.69 4.69
N VAL A 168 19.29 20.00 4.11
CA VAL A 168 19.96 18.86 4.77
C VAL A 168 20.81 19.29 5.96
N ARG A 169 21.36 20.51 5.94
CA ARG A 169 22.06 21.09 7.10
C ARG A 169 21.10 21.39 8.25
N ALA A 170 19.85 21.75 7.95
CA ALA A 170 18.81 21.91 8.96
C ALA A 170 18.30 20.55 9.48
N ALA A 171 18.08 19.58 8.58
CA ALA A 171 17.60 18.23 8.93
C ALA A 171 18.11 17.18 7.93
N GLY A 172 19.08 16.36 8.31
CA GLY A 172 19.75 15.40 7.41
C GLY A 172 18.80 14.37 6.79
N SER A 173 17.75 13.98 7.52
CA SER A 173 16.74 13.02 7.04
C SER A 173 15.97 13.48 5.78
N VAL A 174 16.06 14.76 5.39
CA VAL A 174 15.37 15.32 4.22
C VAL A 174 16.10 15.03 2.91
N LEU A 175 17.29 14.43 2.96
CA LEU A 175 18.01 13.94 1.78
C LEU A 175 17.11 13.04 0.91
N ARG A 176 16.18 12.29 1.51
CA ARG A 176 15.18 11.46 0.81
C ARG A 176 14.29 12.23 -0.17
N CYS A 177 14.12 13.54 0.03
CA CYS A 177 13.27 14.40 -0.78
C CYS A 177 14.03 15.00 -1.98
N ALA A 178 15.37 14.96 -1.96
CA ALA A 178 16.22 15.53 -2.99
C ALA A 178 16.17 14.70 -4.29
N ALA A 179 16.45 15.36 -5.41
CA ALA A 179 16.63 14.69 -6.69
C ALA A 179 17.73 13.62 -6.62
N ALA A 180 17.60 12.56 -7.42
CA ALA A 180 18.55 11.44 -7.42
C ALA A 180 20.00 11.89 -7.67
N SER A 181 20.21 12.88 -8.56
CA SER A 181 21.52 13.47 -8.83
C SER A 181 22.17 14.09 -7.59
N LEU A 182 21.39 14.71 -6.70
CA LEU A 182 21.88 15.30 -5.45
C LEU A 182 22.07 14.26 -4.34
N ARG A 183 21.37 13.13 -4.41
CA ARG A 183 21.63 11.97 -3.54
C ARG A 183 22.93 11.23 -3.92
N ALA A 184 23.49 11.51 -5.09
CA ALA A 184 24.81 11.08 -5.53
C ALA A 184 25.90 12.17 -5.37
N ASP A 185 25.54 13.40 -4.96
CA ASP A 185 26.50 14.48 -4.70
C ASP A 185 27.13 14.27 -3.31
N SER A 186 28.44 13.98 -3.29
CA SER A 186 29.16 13.67 -2.06
C SER A 186 29.09 14.77 -1.01
N GLU A 187 29.11 16.05 -1.40
CA GLU A 187 29.05 17.17 -0.45
C GLU A 187 27.66 17.29 0.18
N VAL A 188 26.61 17.13 -0.63
CA VAL A 188 25.22 17.18 -0.15
C VAL A 188 24.95 16.02 0.80
N VAL A 189 25.37 14.81 0.43
CA VAL A 189 25.19 13.62 1.26
C VAL A 189 26.02 13.72 2.54
N LEU A 190 27.28 14.16 2.49
CA LEU A 190 28.08 14.39 3.69
C LEU A 190 27.39 15.39 4.60
N ALA A 191 26.92 16.53 4.10
CA ALA A 191 26.20 17.51 4.91
C ALA A 191 24.98 16.90 5.61
N ALA A 192 24.22 16.02 4.93
CA ALA A 192 23.10 15.31 5.51
C ALA A 192 23.53 14.31 6.60
N VAL A 193 24.58 13.52 6.33
CA VAL A 193 25.10 12.48 7.24
C VAL A 193 25.72 13.09 8.49
N CYS A 194 26.43 14.22 8.36
CA CYS A 194 26.97 14.94 9.50
C CYS A 194 25.87 15.43 10.45
N GLN A 195 24.67 15.68 9.93
CA GLN A 195 23.50 16.02 10.74
C GLN A 195 22.79 14.77 11.30
N ASP A 196 22.54 13.75 10.48
CA ASP A 196 21.87 12.50 10.85
C ASP A 196 22.50 11.31 10.11
N ALA A 197 23.15 10.41 10.86
CA ALA A 197 23.81 9.23 10.31
C ALA A 197 22.85 8.34 9.50
N LYS A 198 21.55 8.35 9.81
CA LYS A 198 20.53 7.58 9.09
C LYS A 198 20.26 8.12 7.69
N ALA A 199 20.67 9.35 7.37
CA ALA A 199 20.57 9.91 6.02
C ALA A 199 21.31 9.05 4.99
N LEU A 200 22.31 8.26 5.43
CA LEU A 200 23.10 7.37 4.59
C LEU A 200 22.25 6.37 3.78
N ILE A 201 21.05 5.97 4.24
CA ILE A 201 20.19 5.06 3.46
C ILE A 201 19.66 5.65 2.17
N HIS A 202 19.63 6.99 2.10
CA HIS A 202 19.10 7.71 0.96
C HIS A 202 20.20 8.10 -0.04
N ALA A 203 21.47 7.99 0.38
CA ALA A 203 22.63 8.21 -0.47
C ALA A 203 22.65 7.21 -1.63
N ASP A 204 23.28 7.61 -2.74
CA ASP A 204 23.62 6.67 -3.79
C ASP A 204 24.58 5.61 -3.25
N PRO A 205 24.30 4.30 -3.41
CA PRO A 205 25.18 3.23 -2.95
C PRO A 205 26.61 3.33 -3.49
N GLN A 206 26.82 3.96 -4.64
CA GLN A 206 28.16 4.14 -5.21
C GLN A 206 29.06 5.02 -4.33
N LEU A 207 28.49 5.97 -3.58
CA LEU A 207 29.26 6.79 -2.63
C LEU A 207 29.80 5.96 -1.45
N LEU A 208 29.11 4.87 -1.08
CA LEU A 208 29.52 4.02 0.04
C LEU A 208 30.73 3.14 -0.28
N VAL A 209 31.05 2.99 -1.57
CA VAL A 209 32.23 2.24 -2.04
C VAL A 209 33.48 3.14 -2.05
N ASP A 210 33.30 4.46 -1.99
CA ASP A 210 34.40 5.42 -1.94
C ASP A 210 34.95 5.52 -0.50
N ASP A 211 36.18 5.03 -0.31
CA ASP A 211 36.88 5.02 0.97
C ASP A 211 37.06 6.43 1.55
N ASP A 212 37.30 7.45 0.70
CA ASP A 212 37.49 8.82 1.14
C ASP A 212 36.15 9.42 1.62
N PHE A 213 35.06 9.13 0.93
CA PHE A 213 33.71 9.51 1.38
C PHE A 213 33.35 8.82 2.70
N ALA A 214 33.54 7.50 2.80
CA ALA A 214 33.22 6.73 3.99
C ALA A 214 34.01 7.24 5.20
N ARG A 215 35.28 7.57 5.01
CA ARG A 215 36.12 8.19 6.04
C ARG A 215 35.58 9.54 6.49
N GLN A 216 35.26 10.43 5.55
CA GLN A 216 34.69 11.75 5.86
C GLN A 216 33.35 11.65 6.60
N ALA A 217 32.48 10.71 6.21
CA ALA A 217 31.21 10.46 6.87
C ALA A 217 31.40 9.99 8.32
N MET A 218 32.35 9.07 8.58
CA MET A 218 32.69 8.62 9.93
C MET A 218 33.33 9.73 10.77
N ASP A 219 34.19 10.55 10.17
CA ASP A 219 34.86 11.66 10.85
C ASP A 219 33.85 12.75 11.28
N CYS A 220 32.83 13.01 10.46
CA CYS A 220 31.84 14.04 10.79
C CYS A 220 30.67 13.54 11.65
N ASN A 221 30.33 12.25 11.61
CA ASN A 221 29.31 11.66 12.47
C ASN A 221 29.72 10.28 12.99
N ARG A 222 30.08 10.22 14.27
CA ARG A 222 30.51 8.99 14.97
C ARG A 222 29.48 7.84 14.94
N LEU A 223 28.20 8.15 14.72
CA LEU A 223 27.13 7.13 14.68
C LEU A 223 27.07 6.39 13.33
N VAL A 224 27.80 6.85 12.31
CA VAL A 224 27.84 6.21 10.98
C VAL A 224 28.38 4.79 11.06
N GLY A 225 29.43 4.55 11.85
CA GLY A 225 30.00 3.21 12.04
C GLY A 225 28.99 2.24 12.66
N ASP A 226 28.34 2.64 13.76
CA ASP A 226 27.30 1.85 14.41
C ASP A 226 26.12 1.58 13.47
N TYR A 227 25.76 2.58 12.65
CA TYR A 227 24.67 2.47 11.70
C TYR A 227 24.99 1.49 10.55
N LEU A 228 26.18 1.59 9.96
CA LEU A 228 26.66 0.64 8.95
C LEU A 228 26.72 -0.79 9.49
N ALA A 229 27.22 -0.97 10.72
CA ALA A 229 27.23 -2.27 11.39
C ALA A 229 25.81 -2.84 11.57
N SER A 230 24.83 -2.00 11.93
CA SER A 230 23.43 -2.44 12.06
C SER A 230 22.83 -2.91 10.73
N LEU A 231 23.22 -2.29 9.61
CA LEU A 231 22.75 -2.69 8.27
C LEU A 231 23.36 -4.03 7.82
N THR A 232 24.58 -4.36 8.23
CA THR A 232 25.22 -5.64 7.90
C THR A 232 24.68 -6.80 8.72
N THR A 233 24.45 -6.59 10.03
CA THR A 233 23.92 -7.64 10.92
C THR A 233 22.50 -8.06 10.51
N ASP A 234 21.62 -7.10 10.19
CA ASP A 234 20.26 -7.38 9.73
C ASP A 234 20.21 -8.19 8.42
N LYS A 235 21.23 -8.05 7.56
CA LYS A 235 21.32 -8.80 6.30
C LYS A 235 21.75 -10.25 6.54
N GLU A 236 22.76 -10.46 7.38
CA GLU A 236 23.25 -11.81 7.71
C GLU A 236 22.19 -12.63 8.47
N ASP A 237 21.48 -12.00 9.41
CA ASP A 237 20.40 -12.65 10.15
C ASP A 237 19.23 -13.04 9.23
N ARG A 238 18.85 -12.18 8.27
CA ARG A 238 17.83 -12.49 7.26
C ARG A 238 18.26 -13.63 6.33
N GLU A 239 19.52 -13.66 5.91
CA GLU A 239 20.04 -14.73 5.05
C GLU A 239 20.12 -16.07 5.80
N GLN A 240 20.52 -16.08 7.07
CA GLN A 240 20.51 -17.29 7.90
C GLN A 240 19.10 -17.79 8.15
N GLN A 241 18.15 -16.89 8.46
CA GLN A 241 16.75 -17.25 8.63
C GLN A 241 16.16 -17.83 7.32
N SER A 242 16.46 -17.22 6.17
CA SER A 242 16.04 -17.74 4.86
C SER A 242 16.61 -19.13 4.57
N ARG A 243 17.90 -19.37 4.87
CA ARG A 243 18.52 -20.70 4.69
C ARG A 243 17.91 -21.75 5.61
N GLN A 244 17.64 -21.37 6.86
CA GLN A 244 17.00 -22.28 7.82
C GLN A 244 15.55 -22.59 7.42
N GLU A 245 14.81 -21.61 6.90
CA GLU A 245 13.47 -21.79 6.34
C GLU A 245 13.49 -22.66 5.07
N GLU A 246 14.48 -22.49 4.20
CA GLU A 246 14.68 -23.33 3.01
C GLU A 246 14.99 -24.80 3.36
N ASP A 247 15.88 -25.05 4.32
CA ASP A 247 16.22 -26.42 4.73
C ASP A 247 15.03 -27.11 5.43
N VAL A 248 14.27 -26.37 6.23
CA VAL A 248 13.01 -26.85 6.83
C VAL A 248 11.96 -27.15 5.76
N ASN A 249 11.85 -26.32 4.72
CA ASN A 249 10.93 -26.55 3.59
C ASN A 249 11.34 -27.78 2.75
N ARG A 250 12.65 -28.00 2.49
CA ARG A 250 13.12 -29.19 1.78
C ARG A 250 12.82 -30.49 2.54
N GLN A 251 13.02 -30.50 3.87
CA GLN A 251 12.71 -31.68 4.68
C GLN A 251 11.20 -31.98 4.68
N ASP A 252 10.37 -30.94 4.73
CA ASP A 252 8.91 -31.03 4.65
C ASP A 252 8.39 -31.52 3.28
N GLU A 253 9.10 -31.24 2.19
CA GLU A 253 8.80 -31.76 0.87
C GLU A 253 9.09 -33.26 0.77
N ILE A 254 10.26 -33.69 1.26
CA ILE A 254 10.65 -35.10 1.34
C ILE A 254 9.65 -35.89 2.21
N ASP A 255 9.26 -35.33 3.35
CA ASP A 255 8.30 -35.97 4.25
C ASP A 255 6.92 -36.17 3.59
N VAL A 256 6.47 -35.22 2.78
CA VAL A 256 5.17 -35.32 2.08
C VAL A 256 5.21 -36.34 0.95
N GLN A 257 6.33 -36.42 0.22
CA GLN A 257 6.52 -37.45 -0.80
C GLN A 257 6.48 -38.85 -0.18
N ASN A 258 7.13 -39.02 0.98
CA ASN A 258 7.23 -40.32 1.66
C ASN A 258 6.01 -40.71 2.50
N ALA A 259 5.06 -39.79 2.72
CA ALA A 259 3.86 -40.06 3.53
C ALA A 259 2.66 -40.58 2.72
N GLY A 260 2.78 -40.80 1.41
CA GLY A 260 1.65 -41.24 0.59
C GLY A 260 1.19 -42.66 0.87
N ILE A 261 -0.13 -42.87 1.05
CA ILE A 261 -0.77 -44.19 1.04
C ILE A 261 -1.89 -44.22 0.00
N VAL A 262 -1.90 -45.24 -0.86
CA VAL A 262 -2.96 -45.42 -1.86
C VAL A 262 -4.23 -45.99 -1.22
N ALA A 263 -5.38 -45.71 -1.84
CA ALA A 263 -6.69 -46.04 -1.29
C ALA A 263 -6.90 -47.54 -1.06
N GLU A 264 -6.32 -48.40 -1.88
CA GLU A 264 -6.38 -49.87 -1.74
C GLU A 264 -5.71 -50.34 -0.44
N VAL A 265 -4.52 -49.80 -0.14
CA VAL A 265 -3.77 -50.15 1.08
C VAL A 265 -4.45 -49.55 2.30
N ALA A 266 -4.91 -48.30 2.21
CA ALA A 266 -5.70 -47.68 3.26
C ALA A 266 -6.99 -48.47 3.54
N PHE A 267 -7.65 -49.00 2.51
CA PHE A 267 -8.85 -49.82 2.67
C PHE A 267 -8.57 -51.15 3.39
N ALA A 268 -7.42 -51.78 3.17
CA ALA A 268 -7.02 -52.95 3.96
C ALA A 268 -6.90 -52.63 5.46
N HIS A 269 -6.34 -51.46 5.81
CA HIS A 269 -6.30 -50.98 7.19
C HIS A 269 -7.70 -50.70 7.76
N PHE A 270 -8.57 -50.11 6.93
CA PHE A 270 -9.96 -49.84 7.28
C PHE A 270 -10.71 -51.14 7.63
N GLN A 271 -10.63 -52.17 6.78
CA GLN A 271 -11.32 -53.45 7.00
C GLN A 271 -10.89 -54.13 8.30
N GLN A 272 -9.63 -53.96 8.71
CA GLN A 272 -9.07 -54.56 9.91
C GLN A 272 -9.21 -53.68 11.16
N SER A 273 -9.79 -52.47 11.05
CA SER A 273 -9.78 -51.46 12.11
C SER A 273 -8.37 -51.18 12.67
N SER A 274 -7.34 -51.28 11.81
CA SER A 274 -5.93 -51.25 12.22
C SER A 274 -5.29 -49.87 12.11
N ALA A 275 -5.96 -48.89 11.52
CA ALA A 275 -5.51 -47.49 11.42
C ALA A 275 -6.51 -46.49 12.01
N ILE A 276 -6.01 -45.30 12.33
CA ILE A 276 -6.79 -44.13 12.75
C ILE A 276 -7.01 -43.27 11.51
N PHE A 277 -8.27 -43.04 11.11
CA PHE A 277 -8.61 -42.18 9.98
C PHE A 277 -8.99 -40.78 10.44
N LEU A 278 -8.33 -39.77 9.89
CA LEU A 278 -8.51 -38.37 10.26
C LEU A 278 -8.89 -37.52 9.05
N ASP A 279 -9.95 -36.74 9.17
CA ASP A 279 -10.42 -35.82 8.14
C ASP A 279 -9.88 -34.41 8.39
N ALA A 280 -9.07 -33.90 7.46
CA ALA A 280 -8.43 -32.59 7.55
C ALA A 280 -9.32 -31.41 7.09
N ARG A 281 -10.57 -31.67 6.69
CA ARG A 281 -11.50 -30.65 6.17
C ARG A 281 -12.20 -29.86 7.28
N SER A 282 -13.13 -28.99 6.91
CA SER A 282 -13.96 -28.27 7.88
C SER A 282 -15.03 -29.19 8.49
N ALA A 283 -15.62 -28.78 9.61
CA ALA A 283 -16.73 -29.49 10.23
C ALA A 283 -17.92 -29.62 9.27
N ASP A 284 -18.27 -28.54 8.55
CA ASP A 284 -19.38 -28.54 7.59
C ASP A 284 -19.18 -29.55 6.44
N GLU A 285 -17.94 -29.72 5.98
CA GLU A 285 -17.61 -30.71 4.95
C GLU A 285 -17.62 -32.13 5.48
N PHE A 286 -17.16 -32.33 6.71
CA PHE A 286 -17.19 -33.61 7.41
C PHE A 286 -18.62 -34.09 7.63
N ASP A 287 -19.51 -33.21 8.10
CA ASP A 287 -20.91 -33.52 8.36
C ASP A 287 -21.69 -33.90 7.09
N LYS A 288 -21.33 -33.29 5.94
CA LYS A 288 -21.90 -33.62 4.63
C LYS A 288 -21.50 -35.02 4.15
N SER A 289 -20.24 -35.40 4.33
CA SER A 289 -19.74 -36.70 3.92
C SER A 289 -18.32 -36.94 4.43
N HIS A 290 -18.01 -38.13 4.95
CA HIS A 290 -16.68 -38.51 5.43
C HIS A 290 -16.46 -40.03 5.31
N ILE A 291 -15.21 -40.49 5.34
CA ILE A 291 -14.88 -41.93 5.46
C ILE A 291 -15.50 -42.47 6.75
N ALA A 292 -16.23 -43.57 6.67
CA ALA A 292 -16.95 -44.13 7.82
C ALA A 292 -16.00 -44.37 9.01
N GLY A 293 -16.40 -43.99 10.23
CA GLY A 293 -15.57 -44.18 11.42
C GLY A 293 -14.31 -43.29 11.51
N SER A 294 -14.11 -42.36 10.57
CA SER A 294 -13.06 -41.34 10.70
C SER A 294 -13.45 -40.26 11.72
N MET A 295 -12.44 -39.53 12.21
CA MET A 295 -12.64 -38.41 13.13
C MET A 295 -12.27 -37.10 12.44
N LEU A 296 -13.01 -36.04 12.74
CA LEU A 296 -12.67 -34.68 12.32
C LEU A 296 -11.37 -34.24 13.00
N PHE A 297 -10.39 -33.86 12.19
CA PHE A 297 -9.13 -33.28 12.63
C PHE A 297 -8.72 -32.15 11.67
N SER A 298 -9.54 -31.09 11.69
CA SER A 298 -9.41 -29.99 10.75
C SER A 298 -8.00 -29.38 10.76
N GLU A 299 -7.46 -29.10 9.58
CA GLU A 299 -6.15 -28.46 9.45
C GLU A 299 -6.10 -27.06 10.07
N ARG A 300 -7.25 -26.38 10.15
CA ARG A 300 -7.38 -25.08 10.82
C ARG A 300 -7.68 -25.18 12.32
N SER A 301 -7.66 -26.39 12.88
CA SER A 301 -7.97 -26.59 14.29
C SER A 301 -6.87 -25.99 15.19
N PRO A 302 -7.23 -25.20 16.21
CA PRO A 302 -6.27 -24.69 17.19
C PRO A 302 -5.44 -25.79 17.88
N VAL A 303 -5.98 -27.02 17.96
CA VAL A 303 -5.29 -28.19 18.53
C VAL A 303 -4.04 -28.55 17.71
N LEU A 304 -4.14 -28.50 16.39
CA LEU A 304 -3.05 -28.89 15.49
C LEU A 304 -1.86 -27.92 15.58
N GLN A 305 -2.16 -26.62 15.70
CA GLN A 305 -1.15 -25.61 15.98
C GLN A 305 -0.50 -25.80 17.36
N ARG A 306 -1.29 -26.05 18.41
CA ARG A 306 -0.74 -26.27 19.76
C ARG A 306 0.11 -27.54 19.87
N LEU A 307 -0.23 -28.61 19.13
CA LEU A 307 0.61 -29.80 19.02
C LEU A 307 1.96 -29.50 18.37
N ALA A 308 1.96 -28.74 17.27
CA ALA A 308 3.20 -28.35 16.58
C ALA A 308 4.08 -27.43 17.44
N GLU A 309 3.47 -26.55 18.24
CA GLU A 309 4.16 -25.63 19.15
C GLU A 309 4.56 -26.26 20.51
N GLN A 310 4.27 -27.55 20.73
CA GLN A 310 4.49 -28.24 22.02
C GLN A 310 3.73 -27.60 23.20
N ARG A 311 2.60 -26.95 22.92
CA ARG A 311 1.75 -26.25 23.92
C ARG A 311 0.50 -27.04 24.29
N GLU A 312 0.27 -28.19 23.67
CA GLU A 312 -0.83 -29.09 24.03
C GLU A 312 -0.35 -30.10 25.09
N ASP A 313 -1.02 -30.12 26.23
CA ASP A 313 -0.88 -31.21 27.21
C ASP A 313 -1.61 -32.45 26.68
N LEU A 314 -0.83 -33.45 26.27
CA LEU A 314 -1.33 -34.66 25.62
C LEU A 314 -2.14 -35.56 26.56
N GLU A 315 -1.87 -35.53 27.87
CA GLU A 315 -2.59 -36.34 28.86
C GLU A 315 -3.96 -35.73 29.19
N LEU A 316 -4.07 -34.40 29.12
CA LEU A 316 -5.30 -33.66 29.40
C LEU A 316 -6.10 -33.26 28.15
N SER A 317 -5.58 -33.51 26.94
CA SER A 317 -6.25 -33.09 25.70
C SER A 317 -7.65 -33.68 25.61
N THR A 318 -8.64 -32.82 25.33
CA THR A 318 -10.04 -33.24 25.14
C THR A 318 -10.34 -33.67 23.71
N ASN A 319 -9.40 -33.49 22.77
CA ASN A 319 -9.61 -33.79 21.36
C ASN A 319 -9.61 -35.32 21.11
N PRO A 320 -10.67 -35.88 20.48
CA PRO A 320 -10.80 -37.32 20.30
C PRO A 320 -9.71 -37.93 19.41
N ALA A 321 -9.24 -37.21 18.39
CA ALA A 321 -8.16 -37.66 17.53
C ALA A 321 -6.83 -37.77 18.30
N VAL A 322 -6.51 -36.75 19.09
CA VAL A 322 -5.29 -36.74 19.94
C VAL A 322 -5.34 -37.89 20.95
N LYS A 323 -6.47 -38.08 21.65
CA LYS A 323 -6.65 -39.20 22.58
C LYS A 323 -6.42 -40.55 21.91
N GLN A 324 -6.95 -40.76 20.71
CA GLN A 324 -6.75 -42.01 19.95
C GLN A 324 -5.28 -42.20 19.55
N MET A 325 -4.61 -41.14 19.09
CA MET A 325 -3.21 -41.20 18.69
C MET A 325 -2.27 -41.53 19.86
N VAL A 326 -2.51 -40.93 21.03
CA VAL A 326 -1.76 -41.17 22.28
C VAL A 326 -2.07 -42.57 22.84
N SER A 327 -3.33 -43.00 22.81
CA SER A 327 -3.73 -44.33 23.33
C SER A 327 -3.17 -45.49 22.50
N PHE A 328 -2.89 -45.25 21.21
CA PHE A 328 -2.40 -46.28 20.29
C PHE A 328 -1.15 -45.80 19.54
N PRO A 329 0.02 -45.64 20.19
CA PRO A 329 1.20 -44.98 19.61
C PRO A 329 1.81 -45.70 18.39
N SER A 330 1.39 -46.93 18.09
CA SER A 330 1.88 -47.76 16.98
C SER A 330 0.93 -47.88 15.78
N LYS A 331 -0.36 -47.48 15.90
CA LYS A 331 -1.32 -47.62 14.80
C LYS A 331 -1.01 -46.67 13.63
N PRO A 332 -1.14 -47.03 12.36
CA PRO A 332 -1.07 -46.03 11.29
C PRO A 332 -2.11 -44.91 11.49
N VAL A 333 -1.74 -43.67 11.17
CA VAL A 333 -2.63 -42.51 11.19
C VAL A 333 -2.76 -42.03 9.74
N ILE A 334 -3.96 -42.15 9.18
CA ILE A 334 -4.23 -41.85 7.77
C ILE A 334 -5.08 -40.58 7.71
N LEU A 335 -4.46 -39.50 7.25
CA LEU A 335 -5.12 -38.22 6.99
C LEU A 335 -5.68 -38.18 5.58
N TYR A 336 -6.81 -37.52 5.40
CA TYR A 336 -7.36 -37.25 4.08
C TYR A 336 -8.06 -35.88 4.01
N SER A 337 -8.23 -35.39 2.79
CA SER A 337 -9.13 -34.29 2.43
C SER A 337 -9.87 -34.68 1.13
N ASP A 338 -10.42 -33.75 0.35
CA ASP A 338 -11.19 -34.13 -0.84
C ASP A 338 -10.35 -34.80 -1.92
N SER A 339 -9.23 -34.19 -2.33
CA SER A 339 -8.43 -34.64 -3.48
C SER A 339 -7.13 -35.36 -3.12
N GLY A 340 -6.62 -35.23 -1.89
CA GLY A 340 -5.38 -35.88 -1.42
C GLY A 340 -4.14 -35.67 -2.30
N SER A 341 -4.20 -34.76 -3.27
CA SER A 341 -3.24 -34.58 -4.35
C SER A 341 -2.34 -33.37 -4.09
N ASP A 342 -1.07 -33.56 -4.44
CA ASP A 342 -0.09 -32.50 -4.62
C ASP A 342 -0.13 -32.13 -6.10
N ASP A 343 -0.46 -30.88 -6.43
CA ASP A 343 -0.04 -30.31 -7.69
C ASP A 343 1.00 -29.22 -7.36
N LEU A 344 2.19 -29.71 -6.99
CA LEU A 344 3.33 -28.88 -6.60
C LEU A 344 3.75 -27.91 -7.71
N ALA A 345 3.38 -28.20 -8.97
CA ALA A 345 3.66 -27.36 -10.13
C ALA A 345 2.82 -26.07 -10.17
N VAL A 346 1.66 -26.03 -9.51
CA VAL A 346 0.76 -24.85 -9.47
C VAL A 346 0.77 -24.10 -8.13
N GLY A 347 1.68 -24.48 -7.21
CA GLY A 347 1.82 -23.81 -5.91
C GLY A 347 0.66 -24.05 -4.94
N TYR A 348 -0.21 -25.03 -5.19
CA TYR A 348 -1.34 -25.36 -4.34
C TYR A 348 -1.01 -26.54 -3.41
N ILE A 349 -0.95 -26.28 -2.10
CA ILE A 349 -0.74 -27.31 -1.07
C ILE A 349 -2.08 -27.74 -0.48
N SER A 350 -2.44 -29.02 -0.62
CA SER A 350 -3.71 -29.54 -0.11
C SER A 350 -3.76 -29.54 1.43
N ARG A 351 -4.98 -29.45 1.99
CA ARG A 351 -5.22 -29.53 3.44
C ARG A 351 -4.65 -30.79 4.07
N CYS A 352 -4.76 -31.91 3.36
CA CYS A 352 -4.20 -33.18 3.78
C CYS A 352 -2.66 -33.12 3.92
N VAL A 353 -2.00 -32.43 2.99
CA VAL A 353 -0.53 -32.30 2.97
C VAL A 353 -0.06 -31.43 4.14
N ARG A 354 -0.71 -30.28 4.35
CA ARG A 354 -0.44 -29.42 5.52
C ARG A 354 -0.65 -30.19 6.81
N GLY A 355 -1.80 -30.84 6.99
CA GLY A 355 -2.10 -31.63 8.18
C GLY A 355 -1.08 -32.76 8.42
N THR A 356 -0.62 -33.43 7.36
CA THR A 356 0.40 -34.49 7.45
C THR A 356 1.76 -33.95 7.89
N ARG A 357 2.21 -32.82 7.32
CA ARG A 357 3.45 -32.13 7.74
C ARG A 357 3.40 -31.78 9.22
N PHE A 358 2.32 -31.14 9.65
CA PHE A 358 2.16 -30.74 11.05
C PHE A 358 2.16 -31.93 12.01
N LEU A 359 1.46 -33.02 11.69
CA LEU A 359 1.43 -34.19 12.56
C LEU A 359 2.77 -34.93 12.60
N ARG A 360 3.49 -35.04 11.47
CA ARG A 360 4.83 -35.63 11.47
C ARG A 360 5.80 -34.82 12.33
N ARG A 361 5.77 -33.49 12.22
CA ARG A 361 6.53 -32.58 13.11
C ARG A 361 6.13 -32.73 14.58
N ALA A 362 4.84 -32.83 14.88
CA ALA A 362 4.37 -33.05 16.24
C ALA A 362 4.86 -34.41 16.80
N CYS A 363 4.86 -35.47 15.98
CA CYS A 363 5.40 -36.78 16.37
C CYS A 363 6.92 -36.75 16.65
N ARG A 364 7.70 -35.97 15.88
CA ARG A 364 9.14 -35.71 16.15
C ARG A 364 9.35 -35.03 17.49
N ALA A 365 8.53 -34.01 17.75
CA ALA A 365 8.63 -33.18 18.95
C ALA A 365 8.13 -33.91 20.21
N GLN A 366 7.11 -34.74 20.09
CA GLN A 366 6.41 -35.38 21.20
C GLN A 366 6.29 -36.90 20.97
N PRO A 367 7.24 -37.70 21.48
CA PRO A 367 7.28 -39.15 21.24
C PRO A 367 6.03 -39.93 21.70
N SER A 368 5.22 -39.38 22.60
CA SER A 368 3.93 -39.96 23.03
C SER A 368 2.88 -40.01 21.92
N LEU A 369 3.02 -39.22 20.86
CA LEU A 369 2.19 -39.33 19.65
C LEU A 369 2.63 -40.48 18.73
N GLY A 370 3.76 -41.14 19.04
CA GLY A 370 4.35 -42.19 18.22
C GLY A 370 5.33 -41.66 17.17
N ASN A 371 5.85 -42.57 16.34
CA ASN A 371 6.85 -42.25 15.32
C ASN A 371 6.22 -41.51 14.12
N GLU A 372 6.89 -40.48 13.57
CA GLU A 372 6.42 -39.72 12.39
C GLU A 372 6.06 -40.61 11.17
N ASN A 373 6.75 -41.73 10.98
CA ASN A 373 6.57 -42.63 9.84
C ASN A 373 5.25 -43.41 9.89
N ARG A 374 4.50 -43.31 11.00
CA ARG A 374 3.14 -43.87 11.09
C ARG A 374 2.07 -42.97 10.47
N VAL A 375 2.41 -41.71 10.19
CA VAL A 375 1.46 -40.71 9.66
C VAL A 375 1.53 -40.72 8.14
N PHE A 376 0.38 -40.96 7.52
CA PHE A 376 0.19 -41.08 6.09
C PHE A 376 -0.89 -40.13 5.58
N ARG A 377 -0.75 -39.69 4.32
CA ARG A 377 -1.77 -38.98 3.55
C ARG A 377 -2.44 -39.95 2.57
N LEU A 378 -3.76 -39.97 2.55
CA LEU A 378 -4.53 -40.73 1.59
C LEU A 378 -4.42 -40.07 0.20
N ILE A 379 -3.70 -40.72 -0.71
CA ILE A 379 -3.58 -40.29 -2.10
C ILE A 379 -4.97 -40.32 -2.75
N GLY A 380 -5.33 -39.24 -3.45
CA GLY A 380 -6.64 -39.06 -4.08
C GLY A 380 -7.79 -38.72 -3.12
N GLY A 381 -7.53 -38.73 -1.81
CA GLY A 381 -8.44 -38.28 -0.78
C GLY A 381 -9.79 -39.00 -0.78
N LEU A 382 -10.80 -38.32 -0.22
CA LEU A 382 -12.17 -38.80 -0.16
C LEU A 382 -12.78 -38.99 -1.55
N ASN A 383 -12.39 -38.18 -2.54
CA ASN A 383 -12.95 -38.29 -3.89
C ASN A 383 -12.51 -39.57 -4.58
N GLN A 384 -11.24 -39.98 -4.47
CA GLN A 384 -10.82 -41.30 -4.98
C GLN A 384 -11.47 -42.43 -4.19
N TRP A 385 -11.53 -42.31 -2.86
CA TRP A 385 -12.21 -43.28 -1.99
C TRP A 385 -13.66 -43.54 -2.43
N LYS A 386 -14.41 -42.48 -2.73
CA LYS A 386 -15.78 -42.52 -3.23
C LYS A 386 -15.90 -43.10 -4.64
N ARG A 387 -15.01 -42.72 -5.56
CA ARG A 387 -14.98 -43.28 -6.92
C ARG A 387 -14.75 -44.78 -6.94
N MET A 388 -14.02 -45.30 -5.95
CA MET A 388 -13.81 -46.73 -5.74
C MET A 388 -15.01 -47.44 -5.06
N GLY A 389 -16.08 -46.72 -4.72
CA GLY A 389 -17.26 -47.27 -4.05
C GLY A 389 -17.00 -47.68 -2.60
N LEU A 390 -15.96 -47.12 -1.95
CA LEU A 390 -15.58 -47.50 -0.59
C LEU A 390 -16.50 -46.85 0.47
N PRO A 391 -16.58 -47.42 1.69
CA PRO A 391 -17.53 -46.99 2.71
C PRO A 391 -17.36 -45.53 3.15
N VAL A 392 -18.45 -44.78 3.14
CA VAL A 392 -18.55 -43.39 3.62
C VAL A 392 -19.85 -43.23 4.41
N ASN A 393 -19.87 -42.23 5.29
CA ASN A 393 -21.10 -41.70 5.85
C ASN A 393 -21.49 -40.44 5.05
N GLY A 394 -22.78 -40.20 4.81
CA GLY A 394 -23.27 -39.02 4.09
C GLY A 394 -23.30 -39.19 2.57
N GLU A 395 -22.97 -38.13 1.82
CA GLU A 395 -23.02 -38.13 0.34
C GLU A 395 -21.97 -39.07 -0.29
N HIS A 396 -22.38 -39.98 -1.16
CA HIS A 396 -21.50 -40.96 -1.81
C HIS A 396 -20.78 -40.40 -3.05
N ARG A 397 -21.31 -39.33 -3.66
CA ARG A 397 -20.68 -38.70 -4.83
C ARG A 397 -19.48 -37.83 -4.43
N PRO A 398 -18.46 -37.71 -5.30
CA PRO A 398 -17.31 -36.83 -5.04
C PRO A 398 -17.73 -35.37 -4.83
N LEU A 399 -17.00 -34.63 -3.99
CA LEU A 399 -17.28 -33.23 -3.65
C LEU A 399 -16.07 -32.33 -3.96
N ILE A 400 -16.32 -31.10 -4.39
CA ILE A 400 -15.31 -30.01 -4.41
C ILE A 400 -15.95 -28.78 -3.75
N ASN A 401 -15.25 -28.17 -2.78
CA ASN A 401 -15.74 -27.01 -2.01
C ASN A 401 -17.16 -27.21 -1.44
N GLY A 402 -17.50 -28.45 -1.06
CA GLY A 402 -18.79 -28.79 -0.50
C GLY A 402 -19.94 -28.97 -1.50
N ASN A 403 -19.67 -28.96 -2.82
CA ASN A 403 -20.64 -29.20 -3.90
C ASN A 403 -20.39 -30.53 -4.60
N VAL A 404 -21.47 -31.21 -5.03
CA VAL A 404 -21.42 -32.49 -5.76
C VAL A 404 -20.74 -32.30 -7.11
N LEU A 405 -19.68 -33.07 -7.33
CA LEU A 405 -19.02 -33.15 -8.62
C LEU A 405 -19.85 -34.06 -9.52
N LEU A 406 -20.55 -33.48 -10.49
CA LEU A 406 -21.28 -34.23 -11.51
C LEU A 406 -20.28 -35.00 -12.40
N GLU A 407 -20.72 -36.12 -12.99
CA GLU A 407 -19.87 -37.07 -13.74
C GLU A 407 -19.07 -36.42 -14.90
N ALA A 408 -19.46 -35.23 -15.37
CA ALA A 408 -18.79 -34.47 -16.43
C ALA A 408 -17.48 -33.74 -15.99
N GLY A 409 -17.11 -33.77 -14.72
CA GLY A 409 -15.89 -33.10 -14.24
C GLY A 409 -15.98 -31.56 -14.24
N ILE A 410 -14.84 -30.89 -14.08
CA ILE A 410 -14.70 -29.42 -13.93
C ILE A 410 -15.25 -28.65 -15.14
N HIS A 411 -15.35 -29.31 -16.31
CA HIS A 411 -15.93 -28.73 -17.52
C HIS A 411 -17.41 -28.34 -17.36
N GLY A 412 -18.19 -29.05 -16.56
CA GLY A 412 -19.59 -28.68 -16.29
C GLY A 412 -19.77 -27.52 -15.29
N TYR A 413 -18.69 -27.04 -14.65
CA TYR A 413 -18.75 -25.97 -13.64
C TYR A 413 -18.32 -24.60 -14.20
N LEU A 414 -17.73 -24.56 -15.40
CA LEU A 414 -17.16 -23.35 -15.98
C LEU A 414 -18.02 -22.70 -17.08
N ASP A 415 -19.18 -23.25 -17.46
CA ASP A 415 -19.97 -22.77 -18.64
C ASP A 415 -19.04 -22.46 -19.82
N LEU A 416 -18.04 -23.32 -20.05
CA LEU A 416 -17.29 -23.28 -21.30
C LEU A 416 -18.15 -24.08 -22.26
N ASP A 417 -18.94 -23.33 -23.04
CA ASP A 417 -19.72 -23.86 -24.15
C ASP A 417 -18.91 -24.89 -24.93
N ASP A 418 -19.54 -26.05 -25.17
CA ASP A 418 -19.08 -27.07 -26.10
C ASP A 418 -19.03 -26.48 -27.51
N ASP A 419 -17.92 -25.85 -27.88
CA ASP A 419 -17.56 -25.53 -29.27
C ASP A 419 -16.05 -25.76 -29.48
N ILE A 420 -15.64 -27.04 -29.52
CA ILE A 420 -14.47 -27.54 -30.27
C ILE A 420 -14.79 -28.89 -30.91
#